data_AF-Q8DNT0-F1
#
_entry.id   AF-Q8DNT0-F1
#
_cell.length_a   1.000
_cell.length_b   1.000
_cell.length_c   1.000
_cell.angle_alpha   90.00
_cell.angle_beta   90.00
_cell.angle_gamma   90.00
#
_symmetry.space_group_name_H-M   'P 1'
#
loop_
_entity.id
_entity.type
_entity.pdbx_description
1 polymer ?
#
loop_
_entity_poly.entity_id
_entity_poly.type
_entity_poly.pdbx_seq_one_letter_code
_entity_poly.pdbx_strand_id
1 'polypeptide(L)' 'MHITIGSNENHNRLIHRWLPQGTKKMTTKEVAFIEKWINNYPKKCLNYKSPREDFWMTNLNLKFSNN' A
#
# COMPACT_ATOMS: atom_id res chain seq x y z
N MET A 1 9.33 -21.07 12.93
CA MET A 1 8.92 -19.65 12.86
C MET A 1 9.82 -18.97 11.81
N HIS A 2 9.49 -19.06 10.53
CA HIS A 2 10.27 -18.40 9.47
C HIS A 2 9.55 -17.09 9.13
N ILE A 3 9.85 -16.03 9.88
CA ILE A 3 9.34 -14.69 9.60
C ILE A 3 10.09 -14.24 8.34
N THR A 4 9.40 -14.17 7.21
CA THR A 4 10.01 -13.92 5.90
C THR A 4 10.53 -12.48 5.81
N ILE A 5 11.78 -12.27 6.22
CA ILE A 5 12.52 -11.00 6.11
C ILE A 5 12.38 -10.42 4.69
N GLY A 6 12.38 -11.28 3.66
CA GLY A 6 12.26 -10.89 2.25
C GLY A 6 10.97 -10.16 1.87
N SER A 7 9.83 -10.40 2.55
CA SER A 7 8.58 -9.69 2.23
C SER A 7 8.66 -8.21 2.65
N ASN A 8 9.22 -7.96 3.84
CA ASN A 8 9.40 -6.61 4.36
C ASN A 8 10.48 -5.84 3.59
N GLU A 9 11.56 -6.52 3.19
CA GLU A 9 12.62 -5.93 2.36
C GLU A 9 12.11 -5.51 0.98
N ASN A 10 11.29 -6.34 0.33
CA ASN A 10 10.70 -5.98 -0.96
C ASN A 10 9.77 -4.76 -0.84
N HIS A 11 9.02 -4.66 0.27
CA HIS A 11 8.20 -3.49 0.55
C HIS A 11 9.05 -2.23 0.78
N ASN A 12 10.11 -2.34 1.60
CA ASN A 12 11.03 -1.24 1.86
C ASN A 12 11.74 -0.77 0.59
N ARG A 13 12.12 -1.69 -0.30
CA ARG A 13 12.70 -1.37 -1.62
C ARG A 13 11.75 -0.55 -2.49
N LEU A 14 10.45 -0.87 -2.47
CA LEU A 14 9.44 -0.11 -3.20
C LEU A 14 9.25 1.30 -2.64
N ILE A 15 9.28 1.45 -1.31
CA ILE A 15 9.18 2.76 -0.63
C ILE A 15 10.44 3.61 -0.90
N HIS A 16 11.63 3.02 -0.80
CA HIS A 16 12.92 3.69 -1.06
C HIS A 16 13.06 4.21 -2.49
N ARG A 17 12.26 3.72 -3.44
CA ARG A 17 12.24 4.30 -4.80
C ARG A 17 11.77 5.75 -4.81
N TRP A 18 10.91 6.14 -3.87
CA TRP A 18 10.34 7.48 -3.78
C TRP A 18 10.95 8.30 -2.64
N LEU A 19 11.41 7.64 -1.58
CA LEU A 19 12.11 8.29 -0.47
C LEU A 19 13.62 8.18 -0.65
N PRO A 20 14.34 9.27 -0.99
CA PRO A 20 15.79 9.26 -0.92
C PRO A 20 16.22 8.94 0.51
N GLN A 21 17.15 7.99 0.64
CA GLN A 21 17.67 7.53 1.91
C GLN A 21 18.23 8.73 2.70
N GLY A 22 17.79 8.91 3.95
CA GLY A 22 18.23 10.02 4.80
C GLY A 22 17.30 11.24 4.85
N THR A 23 16.11 11.18 4.24
CA THR A 23 15.09 12.23 4.42
C THR A 23 14.58 12.23 5.86
N LYS A 24 15.16 13.08 6.72
CA LYS A 24 14.80 13.19 8.15
C LYS A 24 13.50 13.96 8.40
N LYS A 25 13.09 14.79 7.45
CA LYS A 25 11.91 15.67 7.54
C LYS A 25 11.05 15.41 6.33
N MET A 26 9.89 14.80 6.54
CA MET A 26 8.87 14.65 5.51
C MET A 26 7.80 15.70 5.75
N THR A 27 7.44 16.43 4.69
CA THR A 27 6.31 17.34 4.71
C THR A 27 5.01 16.54 4.65
N THR A 28 3.92 17.11 5.18
CA THR A 28 2.58 16.50 5.08
C THR A 28 2.19 16.21 3.63
N LYS A 29 2.66 17.03 2.67
CA LYS A 29 2.44 16.83 1.23
C LYS A 29 3.15 15.56 0.71
N GLU A 30 4.39 15.32 1.12
CA GLU A 30 5.13 14.10 0.74
C GLU A 30 4.51 12.85 1.36
N VAL A 31 4.09 12.93 2.62
CA VAL A 31 3.36 11.83 3.28
C VAL A 31 2.09 11.51 2.51
N ALA A 32 1.26 12.51 2.21
CA ALA A 32 0.03 12.33 1.44
C ALA A 32 0.29 11.78 0.01
N PHE A 33 1.40 12.18 -0.62
CA PHE A 33 1.81 11.65 -1.91
C PHE A 33 2.15 10.15 -1.81
N ILE A 34 2.93 9.75 -0.80
CA ILE A 34 3.32 8.36 -0.58
C ILE A 34 2.12 7.50 -0.20
N GLU A 35 1.24 7.98 0.67
CA GLU A 35 -0.02 7.30 0.98
C GLU A 35 -0.86 7.09 -0.26
N LYS A 36 -1.06 8.13 -1.08
CA LYS A 36 -1.80 8.03 -2.34
C LYS A 36 -1.14 7.02 -3.27
N TRP A 37 0.18 7.01 -3.35
CA TRP A 37 0.92 6.07 -4.19
C TRP A 37 0.75 4.62 -3.71
N ILE A 38 1.00 4.36 -2.43
CA ILE A 38 0.85 3.01 -1.82
C ILE A 38 -0.58 2.50 -2.00
N ASN A 39 -1.58 3.36 -1.84
CA ASN A 39 -2.99 3.01 -1.97
C ASN A 39 -3.43 2.72 -3.41
N ASN A 40 -2.71 3.23 -4.42
CA ASN A 40 -2.97 2.94 -5.83
C ASN A 40 -2.01 1.88 -6.41
N TYR A 41 -1.01 1.43 -5.65
CA TYR A 41 -0.04 0.45 -6.13
C TYR A 41 -0.67 -0.95 -6.21
N PRO A 42 -0.75 -1.58 -7.39
CA PRO A 42 -1.33 -2.92 -7.53
C PRO A 42 -0.47 -3.97 -6.82
N LYS A 43 -1.09 -4.78 -5.97
CA LYS A 43 -0.36 -5.82 -5.22
C LYS A 43 -0.72 -7.19 -5.75
N LYS A 44 0.30 -8.03 -5.97
CA LYS A 44 0.10 -9.43 -6.40
C LYS A 44 -0.77 -10.23 -5.42
N CYS A 45 -0.66 -9.95 -4.12
CA CYS A 45 -1.50 -10.59 -3.10
C CYS A 45 -2.98 -10.19 -3.17
N LEU A 46 -3.32 -9.08 -3.82
CA LEU A 46 -4.69 -8.61 -4.05
C LEU A 46 -5.16 -8.91 -5.49
N ASN A 47 -4.63 -9.96 -6.12
CA ASN A 47 -4.87 -10.25 -7.54
C ASN A 47 -4.58 -9.06 -8.47
N TYR A 48 -3.49 -8.31 -8.19
CA TYR A 48 -3.12 -7.07 -8.87
C TYR A 48 -4.10 -5.90 -8.71
N LYS A 49 -5.07 -5.99 -7.79
CA LYS A 49 -5.84 -4.83 -7.36
C LYS A 49 -5.00 -3.94 -6.47
N SER A 50 -5.28 -2.65 -6.52
CA SER A 50 -4.79 -1.70 -5.54
C SER A 50 -5.55 -1.89 -4.21
N PRO A 51 -4.93 -1.59 -3.05
CA PRO A 51 -5.63 -1.57 -1.77
C PRO A 51 -6.90 -0.73 -1.78
N ARG A 52 -6.89 0.39 -2.53
CA ARG A 52 -8.07 1.24 -2.71
C ARG A 52 -9.22 0.49 -3.40
N GLU A 53 -8.95 -0.17 -4.53
CA GLU A 53 -9.97 -0.93 -5.25
C GLU A 53 -10.54 -2.07 -4.42
N ASP A 54 -9.66 -2.80 -3.72
CA ASP A 54 -10.06 -3.90 -2.86
C ASP A 54 -10.94 -3.44 -1.69
N PHE A 55 -10.60 -2.29 -1.08
CA PHE A 55 -11.40 -1.66 -0.05
C PHE A 55 -12.79 -1.26 -0.54
N TRP A 56 -12.88 -0.62 -1.71
CA TRP A 56 -14.17 -0.24 -2.29
C TRP A 56 -15.02 -1.46 -2.64
N MET A 57 -14.42 -2.48 -3.24
CA MET A 57 -15.11 -3.72 -3.60
C MET A 57 -15.63 -4.45 -2.34
N THR A 58 -14.83 -4.51 -1.28
CA THR A 58 -15.24 -5.10 0.01
C THR A 58 -16.41 -4.34 0.62
N ASN A 59 -16.37 -3.01 0.62
CA ASN A 59 -17.48 -2.19 1.14
C ASN A 59 -18.75 -2.31 0.30
N LEU A 60 -18.63 -2.42 -1.03
CA LEU A 60 -19.76 -2.68 -1.91
C LEU A 60 -20.38 -4.04 -1.61
N ASN A 61 -19.55 -5.09 -1.53
CA ASN A 61 -20.02 -6.44 -1.19
C ASN A 61 -20.70 -6.49 0.19
N LEU A 62 -20.17 -5.76 1.19
CA LEU A 62 -20.80 -5.65 2.51
C LEU A 62 -22.17 -4.97 2.45
N LYS A 63 -22.31 -3.90 1.66
CA LYS A 63 -23.59 -3.20 1.46
C LYS A 63 -24.64 -4.08 0.79
N PHE A 64 -24.22 -4.93 -0.15
CA PHE A 64 -25.13 -5.86 -0.85
C PHE A 64 -25.36 -7.17 -0.10
N SER A 65 -24.46 -7.59 0.80
CA SER A 65 -24.62 -8.81 1.60
C SER A 65 -25.60 -8.66 2.77
N ASN A 66 -25.85 -7.43 3.23
CA ASN A 66 -26.79 -7.13 4.33
C ASN A 66 -28.20 -6.78 3.82
N ASN A 67 -28.48 -6.91 2.52
CA ASN A 67 -29.82 -6.79 1.92
C ASN A 67 -30.29 -8.18 1.48
#